data_AF-E0MT15-F1
#
_entry.id   AF-E0MT15-F1
#
_cell.length_a   1.000
_cell.length_b   1.000
_cell.length_c   1.000
_cell.angle_alpha   90.00
_cell.angle_beta   90.00
_cell.angle_gamma   90.00
#
_symmetry.space_group_name_H-M   'P 1'
#
loop_
_entity.id
_entity.type
_entity.pdbx_description
1 polymer ?
#
loop_
_entity_poly.entity_id
_entity_poly.type
_entity_poly.pdbx_seq_one_letter_code
_entity_poly.pdbx_strand_id
1 'polypeptide(L)'
;MNHSFDHPFDKDGDFGFSHTVQKLVGRSLADVERELICGTLARCGGNRTWAADILGIDLMTLRDKLIELRAPEADEVKQKQAEPKDAHMVLLQGFQPGRRLPS
;
A
#
# COMPACT_ATOMS: atom_id res chain seq x y z
N MET A 1 -10.92 -41.36 25.44
CA MET A 1 -9.67 -40.56 25.45
C MET A 1 -9.96 -39.29 24.69
N ASN A 2 -10.40 -38.27 25.42
CA ASN A 2 -10.77 -36.99 24.84
C ASN A 2 -9.48 -36.20 24.66
N HIS A 3 -8.97 -36.13 23.44
CA HIS A 3 -7.95 -35.14 23.11
C HIS A 3 -8.64 -33.78 23.07
N SER A 4 -8.70 -33.13 24.24
CA SER A 4 -8.92 -31.70 24.32
C SER A 4 -7.81 -31.03 23.53
N PHE A 5 -8.11 -30.64 22.30
CA PHE A 5 -7.31 -29.62 21.62
C PHE A 5 -7.97 -28.28 21.94
N ASP A 6 -7.83 -27.90 23.21
CA ASP A 6 -7.91 -26.50 23.61
C ASP A 6 -6.80 -25.80 22.80
N HIS A 7 -7.17 -25.14 21.69
CA HIS A 7 -6.27 -24.20 21.04
C HIS A 7 -6.51 -22.87 21.74
N PRO A 8 -5.66 -22.49 22.71
CA PRO A 8 -5.74 -21.17 23.28
C PRO A 8 -5.41 -20.20 22.14
N PHE A 9 -6.20 -19.14 22.01
CA PHE A 9 -5.87 -17.99 21.16
C PHE A 9 -4.36 -17.71 21.22
N ASP A 10 -3.67 -18.01 20.12
CA ASP A 10 -2.22 -17.92 19.99
C ASP A 10 -1.78 -16.49 20.28
N LYS A 11 -1.04 -16.30 21.38
CA LYS A 11 -0.70 -14.98 21.94
C LYS A 11 0.35 -14.24 21.11
N ASP A 12 0.87 -14.86 20.06
CA ASP A 12 1.92 -14.33 19.21
C ASP A 12 1.43 -13.85 17.83
N GLY A 13 0.12 -13.92 17.57
CA GLY A 13 -0.47 -13.42 16.32
C GLY A 13 -0.11 -14.24 15.07
N ASP A 14 0.40 -15.46 15.25
CA ASP A 14 0.64 -16.38 14.14
C ASP A 14 -0.65 -17.09 13.73
N PHE A 15 -1.25 -16.63 12.64
CA PHE A 15 -2.45 -17.23 12.05
C PHE A 15 -2.15 -18.46 11.18
N GLY A 16 -0.94 -19.03 11.25
CA GLY A 16 -0.55 -20.19 10.45
C GLY A 16 -0.40 -19.88 8.95
N PHE A 17 -0.21 -18.61 8.58
CA PHE A 17 0.05 -18.22 7.20
C PHE A 17 1.52 -18.44 6.83
N SER A 18 1.78 -18.88 5.60
CA SER A 18 3.15 -18.90 5.06
C SER A 18 3.78 -17.51 5.10
N HIS A 19 5.08 -17.43 5.36
CA HIS A 19 5.85 -16.19 5.46
C HIS A 19 5.69 -15.27 4.22
N THR A 20 5.45 -15.84 3.04
CA THR A 20 5.17 -15.06 1.82
C THR A 20 3.82 -14.36 1.87
N VAL A 21 2.79 -15.05 2.38
CA VAL A 21 1.43 -14.50 2.52
C VAL A 21 1.40 -13.42 3.58
N GLN A 22 2.12 -13.60 4.70
CA GLN A 22 2.25 -12.59 5.75
C GLN A 22 2.78 -11.24 5.21
N LYS A 23 3.69 -11.25 4.23
CA LYS A 23 4.21 -10.02 3.59
C LYS A 23 3.21 -9.27 2.72
N LEU A 24 2.13 -9.94 2.30
CA LEU A 24 1.08 -9.34 1.47
C LEU A 24 -0.02 -8.70 2.33
N VAL A 25 -0.15 -9.11 3.60
CA VAL A 25 -1.16 -8.59 4.52
C VAL A 25 -0.93 -7.10 4.77
N GLY A 26 -2.00 -6.30 4.62
CA GLY A 26 -1.96 -4.84 4.77
C GLY A 26 -1.68 -4.06 3.47
N ARG A 27 -1.36 -4.75 2.36
CA ARG A 27 -1.28 -4.14 1.03
C ARG A 27 -2.67 -4.10 0.37
N SER A 28 -2.88 -3.12 -0.53
CA SER A 28 -4.08 -3.09 -1.37
C SER A 28 -4.11 -4.30 -2.30
N LEU A 29 -5.29 -4.87 -2.51
CA LEU A 29 -5.47 -5.96 -3.47
C LEU A 29 -5.04 -5.55 -4.88
N ALA A 30 -5.29 -4.30 -5.27
CA ALA A 30 -4.91 -3.78 -6.59
C ALA A 30 -3.38 -3.77 -6.80
N ASP A 31 -2.59 -3.43 -5.76
CA ASP A 31 -1.13 -3.45 -5.83
C ASP A 31 -0.59 -4.87 -5.93
N VAL A 32 -1.14 -5.78 -5.12
CA VAL A 32 -0.74 -7.19 -5.12
C VAL A 32 -1.10 -7.83 -6.47
N GLU A 33 -2.30 -7.57 -6.98
CA GLU A 33 -2.76 -8.05 -8.28
C GLU A 33 -1.87 -7.51 -9.41
N ARG A 34 -1.55 -6.21 -9.42
CA ARG A 34 -0.66 -5.59 -10.40
C ARG A 34 0.71 -6.26 -10.44
N GLU A 35 1.35 -6.42 -9.29
CA GLU A 35 2.66 -7.06 -9.19
C GLU A 35 2.62 -8.52 -9.62
N LEU A 36 1.57 -9.24 -9.22
CA LEU A 36 1.42 -10.65 -9.57
C LEU A 36 1.22 -10.84 -11.08
N ILE A 37 0.38 -10.02 -11.71
CA ILE A 37 0.14 -10.05 -13.16
C ILE A 37 1.41 -9.67 -13.92
N CYS A 38 2.07 -8.56 -13.55
CA CYS A 38 3.29 -8.10 -14.21
C CYS A 38 4.45 -9.09 -14.04
N GLY A 39 4.65 -9.63 -12.84
CA GLY A 39 5.69 -10.63 -12.57
C GLY A 39 5.49 -11.92 -13.34
N THR A 40 4.23 -12.36 -13.47
CA THR A 40 3.90 -13.56 -14.27
C THR A 40 4.12 -13.32 -15.75
N LEU A 41 3.73 -12.16 -16.28
CA LEU A 41 3.99 -11.79 -17.67
C LEU A 41 5.49 -11.69 -17.96
N ALA A 42 6.29 -11.11 -17.05
CA ALA A 42 7.73 -11.05 -17.19
C ALA A 42 8.35 -12.46 -17.24
N ARG A 43 7.90 -13.36 -16.36
CA ARG A 43 8.32 -14.78 -16.37
C ARG A 43 7.93 -15.50 -17.66
N CYS A 44 6.81 -15.12 -18.27
CA CYS A 44 6.30 -15.68 -19.52
C CYS A 44 6.81 -14.98 -20.79
N GLY A 45 7.73 -14.01 -20.67
CA GLY A 45 8.22 -13.22 -21.81
C GLY A 45 7.13 -12.40 -22.52
N GLY A 46 6.08 -11.98 -21.79
CA GLY A 46 4.95 -11.22 -22.33
C GLY A 46 3.87 -12.07 -23.01
N ASN A 47 3.99 -13.41 -23.00
CA ASN A 47 2.95 -14.29 -23.52
C ASN A 47 1.71 -14.28 -22.61
N ARG A 48 0.65 -13.60 -23.05
CA ARG A 48 -0.59 -13.40 -22.29
C ARG A 48 -1.38 -14.69 -22.12
N THR A 49 -1.42 -15.56 -23.12
CA THR A 49 -2.14 -16.84 -23.03
C THR A 49 -1.53 -17.72 -21.95
N TRP A 50 -0.20 -17.80 -21.90
CA TRP A 50 0.48 -18.60 -20.89
C TRP A 50 0.43 -17.96 -19.50
N ALA A 51 0.53 -16.64 -19.41
CA ALA A 51 0.35 -15.93 -18.15
C ALA A 51 -1.07 -16.10 -17.57
N ALA A 52 -2.11 -16.06 -18.41
CA ALA A 52 -3.50 -16.27 -17.99
C ALA A 52 -3.70 -17.68 -17.40
N ASP A 53 -3.14 -18.70 -18.06
CA ASP A 53 -3.16 -20.09 -17.60
C ASP A 53 -2.48 -20.26 -16.23
N ILE A 54 -1.30 -19.65 -16.04
CA ILE A 54 -0.59 -19.67 -14.75
C ILE A 54 -1.36 -18.93 -13.65
N LEU A 55 -2.00 -17.80 -13.99
CA LEU A 55 -2.80 -17.02 -13.04
C LEU A 55 -4.16 -17.66 -12.72
N GLY A 56 -4.60 -18.65 -13.52
CA GLY A 56 -5.89 -19.31 -13.34
C GLY A 56 -7.09 -18.43 -13.70
N ILE A 57 -6.92 -17.48 -14.63
CA ILE A 57 -7.99 -16.61 -15.14
C ILE A 57 -8.11 -16.71 -16.65
N ASP A 58 -9.26 -16.33 -17.20
CA ASP A 58 -9.44 -16.29 -18.66
C ASP A 58 -8.59 -15.18 -19.31
N LEU A 59 -8.21 -15.40 -20.57
CA LEU A 59 -7.43 -14.43 -21.35
C LEU A 59 -8.16 -13.08 -21.49
N MET A 60 -9.49 -13.07 -21.59
CA MET A 60 -10.26 -11.82 -21.67
C MET A 60 -10.18 -11.06 -20.36
N THR A 61 -10.33 -11.75 -19.22
CA THR A 61 -10.14 -11.15 -17.90
C THR A 61 -8.74 -10.57 -17.75
N LEU A 62 -7.70 -11.30 -18.17
CA LEU A 62 -6.33 -10.78 -18.14
C LEU A 62 -6.18 -9.51 -19.01
N ARG A 63 -6.85 -9.45 -20.18
CA ARG A 63 -6.81 -8.26 -21.05
C ARG A 63 -7.50 -7.08 -20.42
N ASP A 64 -8.67 -7.28 -19.82
CA ASP A 64 -9.40 -6.21 -19.12
C ASP A 64 -8.58 -5.67 -17.94
N LYS A 65 -7.96 -6.57 -17.17
CA LYS A 65 -7.02 -6.20 -16.11
C LYS A 65 -5.82 -5.42 -16.63
N LEU A 66 -5.23 -5.80 -17.77
CA LEU A 66 -4.13 -5.03 -18.36
C LEU A 66 -4.56 -3.63 -18.84
N ILE A 67 -5.81 -3.47 -19.28
CA ILE A 67 -6.36 -2.17 -19.64
C ILE A 67 -6.54 -1.32 -18.37
N GLU A 68 -7.10 -1.90 -17.31
CA GLU A 68 -7.29 -1.26 -16.00
C GLU A 68 -5.95 -0.80 -15.40
N LEU A 69 -4.92 -1.65 -15.45
CA LEU A 69 -3.57 -1.31 -14.95
C LEU A 69 -2.88 -0.22 -15.78
N ARG A 70 -3.19 -0.13 -17.07
CA ARG A 70 -2.64 0.90 -17.98
C ARG A 70 -3.38 2.22 -17.84
N ALA A 71 -4.65 2.21 -17.45
CA ALA A 71 -5.40 3.40 -17.08
C ALA A 71 -4.82 3.92 -15.76
N PRO A 72 -4.06 5.02 -15.78
CA PRO A 72 -3.46 5.54 -14.57
C PRO A 72 -4.57 6.23 -13.77
N GLU A 73 -5.17 5.51 -12.83
CA GLU A 73 -5.84 6.18 -11.70
C GLU A 73 -4.73 6.84 -10.88
N ALA A 74 -4.79 8.18 -10.91
CA ALA A 74 -3.93 9.09 -10.21
C ALA A 74 -4.33 9.11 -8.73
N ASP A 75 -4.08 8.03 -8.01
CA ASP A 75 -4.17 8.06 -6.55
C ASP A 75 -2.83 8.48 -5.97
N GLU A 76 -2.66 9.81 -5.93
CA GLU A 76 -1.70 10.48 -5.08
C GLU A 76 -1.92 10.03 -3.62
N VAL A 77 -1.21 9.00 -3.17
CA VAL A 77 -0.97 8.80 -1.74
C VAL A 77 0.04 9.88 -1.32
N LYS A 78 -0.48 11.09 -1.17
CA LYS A 78 0.18 12.15 -0.42
C LYS A 78 0.20 11.67 1.03
N GLN A 79 1.27 10.96 1.39
CA GLN A 79 1.68 10.82 2.77
C GLN A 79 1.93 12.23 3.29
N LYS A 80 0.86 12.86 3.79
CA LYS A 80 0.97 14.03 4.65
C LYS A 80 1.67 13.52 5.91
N GLN A 81 2.99 13.67 5.94
CA GLN A 81 3.69 13.79 7.19
C GLN A 81 3.02 14.96 7.91
N ALA A 82 2.16 14.61 8.87
CA ALA A 82 1.71 15.53 9.86
C ALA A 82 2.93 15.87 10.72
N GLU A 83 3.54 17.02 10.45
CA GLU A 83 4.34 17.74 11.44
C GLU A 83 3.43 18.80 12.06
N PRO A 84 2.79 18.53 13.22
CA PRO A 84 2.23 19.57 14.03
C PRO A 84 3.34 20.03 14.98
N LYS A 85 3.90 21.22 14.76
CA LYS A 85 4.50 22.08 15.82
C LYS A 85 5.00 23.40 15.23
N ASP A 86 4.48 24.49 15.83
CA ASP A 86 5.21 25.74 16.08
C ASP A 86 5.39 26.80 14.95
N ALA A 87 4.36 27.06 14.15
CA ALA A 87 4.33 28.29 13.33
C ALA A 87 3.36 29.39 13.83
N HIS A 88 2.45 29.09 14.77
CA HIS A 88 1.50 30.07 15.30
C HIS A 88 2.11 31.05 16.33
N MET A 89 3.45 31.05 16.46
CA MET A 89 4.22 31.85 17.42
C MET A 89 5.34 32.67 16.73
N VAL A 90 5.16 33.11 15.48
CA VAL A 90 6.09 34.09 14.87
C VAL A 90 5.33 35.24 14.21
N LEU A 91 4.38 35.85 14.93
CA LEU A 91 3.79 37.12 14.50
C LEU A 91 3.58 38.17 15.60
N LEU A 92 4.19 37.98 16.78
CA LEU A 92 4.07 38.94 17.91
C LEU A 92 5.40 39.27 18.58
N GLN A 93 6.52 39.30 17.85
CA GLN A 93 7.78 39.86 18.37
C GLN A 93 8.26 41.13 17.65
N GLY A 94 7.52 41.64 16.65
CA GLY A 94 7.94 42.82 15.87
C GLY A 94 7.29 44.15 16.24
N PHE A 95 6.18 44.18 16.98
CA PHE A 95 5.42 45.41 17.19
C PHE A 95 5.54 45.90 18.64
N GLN A 96 6.57 46.70 18.91
CA GLN A 96 6.68 47.49 20.15
C GLN A 96 6.20 48.92 19.85
N PRO A 97 4.98 49.32 20.25
CA PRO A 97 4.51 50.68 20.07
C PRO A 97 5.34 51.63 20.95
N GLY A 98 5.99 52.63 20.34
CA GLY A 98 6.59 53.76 21.08
C GLY A 98 8.12 53.89 21.09
N ARG A 99 8.89 53.13 20.31
CA ARG A 99 10.34 53.39 20.15
C ARG A 99 10.58 54.41 19.04
N ARG A 100 11.13 55.57 19.39
CA ARG A 100 11.61 56.61 18.44
C ARG A 100 12.58 56.00 17.43
N LEU A 101 12.41 56.34 16.15
CA LEU A 101 13.42 56.16 15.12
C LEU A 101 14.66 57.01 15.49
N PRO A 102 15.89 56.49 15.34
CA PRO A 102 17.09 57.29 15.52
C PRO A 102 17.17 58.39 14.46
N SER A 103 17.74 59.53 14.85
CA SER A 103 17.84 60.80 14.09
C SER A 103 18.62 60.68 12.79
#